data_AF-F7K071-F1
#
_entry.id   AF-F7K071-F1
#
_cell.length_a   1.000
_cell.length_b   1.000
_cell.length_c   1.000
_cell.angle_alpha   90.00
_cell.angle_beta   90.00
_cell.angle_gamma   90.00
#
_symmetry.space_group_name_H-M   'P 1'
#
loop_
_entity.id
_entity.type
_entity.pdbx_description
1 polymer ?
#
loop_
_entity_poly.entity_id
_entity_poly.type
_entity_poly.pdbx_seq_one_letter_code
_entity_poly.pdbx_strand_id
1 'polypeptide(L)' 'MAYNAEAQKKYREKTINFLVKYYPTDIEYGQKLKEYLAHTGQSANSYLKELIKADLDSKGI' A
#
# COMPACT_ATOMS: atom_id res chain seq x y z
N MET A 1 -0.14 18.22 -19.46
CA MET A 1 0.84 17.11 -19.49
C MET A 1 0.51 16.20 -20.67
N ALA A 2 1.43 15.97 -21.61
CA ALA A 2 1.19 15.03 -22.70
C ALA A 2 1.21 13.59 -22.13
N TYR A 3 0.10 12.87 -22.27
CA TYR A 3 -0.03 11.48 -21.83
C TYR A 3 0.75 10.57 -22.79
N ASN A 4 1.94 10.12 -22.38
CA ASN A 4 2.71 9.13 -23.12
C ASN A 4 2.39 7.72 -22.57
N ALA A 5 1.52 7.00 -23.27
CA ALA A 5 1.04 5.67 -22.89
C ALA A 5 2.17 4.63 -22.78
N GLU A 6 3.20 4.72 -23.63
CA GLU A 6 4.33 3.80 -23.62
C GLU A 6 5.22 4.00 -22.39
N ALA A 7 5.47 5.26 -22.01
CA ALA A 7 6.22 5.59 -20.81
C ALA A 7 5.54 5.06 -19.54
N GLN A 8 4.21 5.19 -19.44
CA GLN A 8 3.45 4.62 -18.32
C GLN A 8 3.44 3.09 -18.32
N LYS A 9 3.43 2.45 -19.49
CA LYS A 9 3.51 0.98 -19.58
C LYS A 9 4.87 0.48 -19.04
N LYS A 10 5.97 1.06 -19.52
CA LYS A 10 7.33 0.73 -19.03
C LYS A 10 7.51 0.99 -17.54
N TYR A 11 6.86 2.02 -16.99
CA TYR A 11 6.90 2.29 -15.56
C TYR A 11 6.12 1.23 -14.77
N ARG A 12 4.91 0.85 -15.22
CA ARG A 12 4.09 -0.20 -14.60
C ARG A 12 4.79 -1.55 -14.58
N GLU A 13 5.54 -1.89 -15.63
CA GLU A 13 6.35 -3.13 -15.69
C GLU A 13 7.43 -3.18 -14.60
N LYS A 14 7.88 -2.04 -14.08
CA LYS A 14 8.89 -1.95 -13.01
C LYS A 14 8.28 -1.91 -11.60
N THR A 15 6.96 -1.87 -11.49
CA THR A 15 6.27 -1.74 -10.20
C THR A 15 5.50 -3.01 -9.88
N ILE A 16 5.65 -3.50 -8.65
CA ILE A 16 4.82 -4.57 -8.10
C ILE A 16 3.78 -3.93 -7.19
N ASN A 17 2.50 -4.21 -7.43
CA ASN A 17 1.39 -3.66 -6.64
C ASN A 17 0.68 -4.79 -5.90
N PHE A 18 0.46 -4.58 -4.61
CA PHE A 18 -0.42 -5.41 -3.78
C PHE A 18 -1.64 -4.59 -3.40
N LEU A 19 -2.82 -5.19 -3.54
CA LEU A 19 -4.09 -4.55 -3.20
C LEU A 19 -4.69 -5.23 -1.98
N VAL A 20 -5.01 -4.43 -0.96
CA VAL A 20 -5.74 -4.87 0.24
C VAL A 20 -7.17 -4.36 0.11
N LYS A 21 -8.14 -5.28 0.11
CA LYS A 21 -9.57 -4.97 0.05
C LYS A 21 -10.25 -5.57 1.26
N TYR A 22 -10.94 -4.71 2.03
CA TYR A 22 -11.80 -5.12 3.13
C TYR A 22 -13.23 -5.31 2.62
N TYR A 23 -13.88 -6.39 3.02
CA TYR A 23 -15.27 -6.70 2.75
C TYR A 23 -16.14 -6.30 3.97
N PRO A 24 -17.47 -6.31 3.87
CA PRO A 24 -18.34 -5.94 5.00
C PRO A 24 -18.08 -6.74 6.29
N THR A 25 -17.54 -7.95 6.18
CA THR A 25 -17.18 -8.83 7.29
C THR A 25 -15.97 -8.37 8.10
N ASP A 26 -15.06 -7.62 7.48
CA ASP A 26 -13.78 -7.18 8.05
C ASP A 26 -13.57 -5.67 7.87
N ILE A 27 -14.63 -4.95 7.49
CA ILE A 27 -14.62 -3.51 7.23
C ILE A 27 -14.20 -2.70 8.45
N GLU A 28 -14.47 -3.20 9.65
CA GLU A 28 -14.06 -2.59 10.91
C GLU A 28 -12.54 -2.39 10.97
N TYR A 29 -11.75 -3.36 10.50
CA TYR A 29 -10.29 -3.24 10.44
C TYR A 29 -9.85 -2.19 9.42
N GLY A 30 -10.53 -2.12 8.27
CA GLY A 30 -10.29 -1.09 7.28
C GLY A 30 -10.59 0.32 7.81
N GLN A 31 -11.66 0.47 8.59
CA GLN A 31 -12.03 1.73 9.24
C GLN A 31 -11.00 2.14 10.31
N LYS A 32 -10.62 1.21 11.19
CA LYS A 32 -9.58 1.43 12.21
C LYS A 32 -8.26 1.87 11.60
N LEU A 33 -7.82 1.19 10.53
CA LEU A 33 -6.60 1.57 9.81
C LEU A 33 -6.72 2.98 9.22
N LYS A 34 -7.86 3.30 8.61
CA LYS A 34 -8.10 4.63 8.02
C LYS A 34 -8.03 5.74 9.07
N GLU A 35 -8.63 5.54 10.25
CA GLU A 35 -8.59 6.50 11.36
C GLU A 35 -7.16 6.68 11.88
N TYR A 36 -6.43 5.59 12.12
CA TYR A 36 -5.04 5.63 12.56
C TYR A 36 -4.13 6.40 11.59
N LEU A 37 -4.28 6.16 10.29
CA LEU A 37 -3.52 6.87 9.26
C LEU A 37 -3.85 8.37 9.19
N ALA A 38 -5.13 8.72 9.42
CA ALA A 38 -5.54 10.11 9.50
C ALA A 38 -4.92 10.84 10.71
N HIS A 39 -4.83 10.15 11.86
CA HIS A 39 -4.19 10.70 13.06
C HIS A 39 -2.67 10.84 12.94
N THR A 40 -2.00 9.89 12.28
CA THR A 40 -0.54 9.88 12.13
C THR A 40 -0.05 10.71 10.95
N GLY A 41 -0.94 11.09 10.03
CA GLY A 41 -0.60 11.80 8.79
C GLY A 41 0.15 10.92 7.78
N GLN A 42 0.18 9.61 7.98
CA GLN A 42 0.88 8.68 7.11
C GLN A 42 -0.02 8.23 5.96
N SER A 43 0.58 7.95 4.80
CA SER A 43 -0.13 7.25 3.73
C SER A 43 -0.20 5.75 4.03
N ALA A 44 -1.30 5.11 3.66
CA ALA A 44 -1.47 3.66 3.81
C ALA A 44 -0.31 2.87 3.20
N ASN A 45 0.16 3.30 2.03
CA ASN A 45 1.27 2.65 1.34
C ASN A 45 2.60 2.77 2.09
N SER A 46 2.87 3.90 2.77
CA SER A 46 4.09 4.05 3.58
C SER A 46 4.04 3.11 4.77
N TYR A 47 2.93 3.15 5.51
CA TYR A 47 2.72 2.31 6.69
C TYR A 47 2.83 0.82 6.37
N LEU A 48 2.14 0.36 5.32
CA LEU A 48 2.19 -1.04 4.91
C LEU A 48 3.58 -1.47 4.44
N LYS A 49 4.31 -0.60 3.72
CA LYS A 49 5.68 -0.90 3.29
C LYS A 49 6.63 -1.05 4.47
N GLU A 50 6.52 -0.20 5.49
CA GLU A 50 7.32 -0.30 6.71
C GLU A 50 7.01 -1.57 7.49
N LEU A 51 5.72 -1.92 7.65
CA LEU A 51 5.30 -3.15 8.30
C LEU A 51 5.80 -4.40 7.57
N ILE A 52 5.61 -4.46 6.25
CA ILE A 52 6.06 -5.61 5.44
C ILE A 52 7.58 -5.72 5.52
N LYS A 53 8.30 -4.60 5.41
CA LYS A 53 9.76 -4.61 5.53
C LYS A 53 10.20 -5.16 6.88
N ALA A 54 9.65 -4.66 7.99
CA ALA A 54 10.00 -5.13 9.32
C ALA A 54 9.70 -6.62 9.52
N ASP A 55 8.58 -7.10 8.97
CA ASP A 55 8.21 -8.52 9.00
C ASP A 55 9.16 -9.40 8.18
N LEU A 56 9.56 -8.96 6.98
CA LEU A 56 10.51 -9.68 6.14
C LEU A 56 11.93 -9.68 6.74
N ASP A 57 12.38 -8.52 7.26
CA ASP A 57 13.66 -8.40 7.97
C ASP A 57 13.68 -9.34 9.19
N SER A 58 12.57 -9.42 9.94
CA SER A 58 12.44 -10.35 11.08
C SER A 58 12.44 -11.83 10.65
N LYS A 59 12.07 -12.14 9.41
CA LYS A 59 12.10 -13.49 8.83
C LYS A 59 13.43 -13.81 8.15
N GLY A 60 14.32 -12.83 8.01
CA GLY A 60 15.62 -12.97 7.34
C GLY A 60 15.52 -13.10 5.82
N ILE A 61 14.49 -12.51 5.20
CA ILE A 61 14.26 -12.49 3.75
C ILE A 61 14.84 -11.22 3.12
#